data_AF-A0A7S0SGL3-F1
#
_entry.id   AF-A0A7S0SGL3-F1
#
_cell.length_a   1.000
_cell.length_b   1.000
_cell.length_c   1.000
_cell.angle_alpha   90.00
_cell.angle_beta   90.00
_cell.angle_gamma   90.00
#
_symmetry.space_group_name_H-M   'P 1'
#
loop_
_entity.id
_entity.type
_entity.pdbx_description
1 polymer ?
#
loop_
_entity_poly.entity_id
_entity_poly.type
_entity_poly.pdbx_seq_one_letter_code
_entity_poly.pdbx_strand_id
1 'polypeptide(L)'
;MPGMSPPTECPTWLVKWAALTLQYIDLEKELLPAALMEKPLDGIRYDMSFARATAAGVGATRIQNLVITLDKIKYVLRQPAQCQAPFLRPLTDPEVVAHLWNGPHGVLKRMVAATSSAVGSKSAKSSSRGKGSGGEVNGGSGTISKVLAALRKDLAKTPSSAAEARNGLERVSTELRSLGAAHVAAADCLLLYARTRHWCAPEKYMPFVSEPVVLEPLAAKDAAATAAATASVKKLAATFKGNVENVMKKRYQPHFTWGQMVSWFKQTIYDPSASLSADRRGCMSLPDPESAYADHKGEYAKKERRVLLAQLARAPDKMWPTAWIWSFRNPGKVYGSPFIDDAIATSRNEAPTLAALLKEMQSMSS
;
A
#
# COMPACT_ATOMS: atom_id res chain seq x y z
N MET A 1 5.48 -25.38 38.91
CA MET A 1 5.00 -24.49 37.83
C MET A 1 4.25 -25.34 36.81
N PRO A 2 2.91 -25.43 36.88
CA PRO A 2 2.12 -26.16 35.91
C PRO A 2 1.89 -25.31 34.64
N GLY A 3 2.03 -25.92 33.46
CA GLY A 3 1.24 -25.53 32.29
C GLY A 3 1.81 -24.54 31.27
N MET A 4 3.13 -24.42 31.06
CA MET A 4 3.60 -23.78 29.83
C MET A 4 3.65 -24.82 28.71
N SER A 5 2.65 -24.79 27.82
CA SER A 5 2.78 -25.37 26.49
C SER A 5 4.11 -24.90 25.90
N PRO A 6 4.92 -25.76 25.28
CA PRO A 6 6.12 -25.30 24.58
C PRO A 6 5.70 -24.18 23.61
N PRO A 7 6.44 -23.07 23.53
CA PRO A 7 6.08 -21.97 22.65
C PRO A 7 5.88 -22.53 21.25
N THR A 8 4.68 -22.32 20.68
CA THR A 8 4.38 -22.78 19.34
C THR A 8 5.44 -22.20 18.42
N GLU A 9 6.28 -23.05 17.81
CA GLU A 9 7.44 -22.63 17.02
C GLU A 9 7.06 -21.69 15.86
N CYS A 10 5.78 -21.71 15.48
CA CYS A 10 5.19 -20.90 14.44
C CYS A 10 3.76 -20.49 14.83
N PRO A 11 3.41 -19.18 14.85
CA PRO A 11 2.04 -18.74 15.08
C PRO A 11 1.04 -19.32 14.06
N THR A 12 -0.20 -19.57 14.50
CA THR A 12 -1.25 -20.16 13.66
C THR A 12 -1.56 -19.34 12.40
N TRP A 13 -1.48 -18.01 12.48
CA TRP A 13 -1.67 -17.13 11.33
C TRP A 13 -0.59 -17.33 10.26
N LEU A 14 0.65 -17.61 10.67
CA LEU A 14 1.76 -17.84 9.75
C LEU A 14 1.63 -19.20 9.06
N VAL A 15 1.15 -20.22 9.80
CA VAL A 15 0.79 -21.52 9.23
C VAL A 15 -0.32 -21.37 8.20
N LYS A 16 -1.38 -20.61 8.53
CA LYS A 16 -2.47 -20.32 7.58
C LYS A 16 -1.98 -19.60 6.34
N TRP A 17 -1.14 -18.58 6.49
CA TRP A 17 -0.55 -17.87 5.36
C TRP A 17 0.30 -18.79 4.47
N ALA A 18 1.12 -19.66 5.06
CA ALA A 18 1.92 -20.64 4.32
C ALA A 18 1.04 -21.63 3.55
N ALA A 19 -0.01 -22.16 4.19
CA ALA A 19 -0.96 -23.09 3.56
C ALA A 19 -1.69 -22.46 2.37
N LEU A 20 -2.17 -21.23 2.51
CA LEU A 20 -2.81 -20.49 1.40
C LEU A 20 -1.82 -20.19 0.27
N THR A 21 -0.56 -19.90 0.61
CA THR A 21 0.50 -19.70 -0.39
C THR A 21 0.82 -20.99 -1.14
N LEU A 22 0.83 -22.14 -0.46
CA LEU A 22 0.99 -23.45 -1.10
C LEU A 22 -0.17 -23.76 -2.06
N GLN A 23 -1.41 -23.48 -1.66
CA GLN A 23 -2.57 -23.63 -2.56
C GLN A 23 -2.42 -22.78 -3.82
N TYR A 24 -1.93 -21.55 -3.70
CA TYR A 24 -1.61 -20.71 -4.86
C TYR A 24 -0.51 -21.32 -5.73
N ILE A 25 0.54 -21.89 -5.13
CA ILE A 25 1.62 -22.56 -5.87
C ILE A 25 1.07 -23.76 -6.65
N ASP A 26 0.17 -24.54 -6.06
CA ASP A 26 -0.42 -25.70 -6.73
C ASP A 26 -1.36 -25.28 -7.86
N LEU A 27 -2.15 -24.22 -7.66
CA LEU A 27 -2.92 -23.59 -8.73
C LEU A 27 -2.02 -23.08 -9.87
N GLU A 28 -0.91 -22.41 -9.55
CA GLU A 28 0.06 -21.93 -10.54
C GLU A 28 0.62 -23.11 -11.36
N LYS A 29 1.01 -24.22 -10.70
CA LYS A 29 1.50 -25.42 -11.40
C LYS A 29 0.46 -26.03 -12.35
N GLU A 30 -0.82 -26.00 -11.97
CA GLU A 30 -1.92 -26.54 -12.78
C GLU A 30 -2.18 -25.69 -14.02
N LEU A 31 -2.25 -24.35 -13.85
CA LEU A 31 -2.66 -23.43 -14.90
C LEU A 31 -1.51 -22.99 -15.82
N LEU A 32 -0.28 -22.94 -15.30
CA LEU A 32 0.88 -22.41 -16.03
C LEU A 32 1.20 -23.15 -17.33
N PRO A 33 1.12 -24.49 -17.45
CA PRO A 33 1.40 -25.18 -18.71
C PRO A 33 0.54 -24.69 -19.88
N ALA A 34 -0.77 -24.53 -19.65
CA ALA A 34 -1.69 -24.02 -20.66
C ALA A 34 -1.38 -22.56 -21.02
N ALA A 35 -1.09 -21.73 -20.01
CA ALA A 35 -0.73 -20.33 -20.22
C ALA A 35 0.57 -20.17 -21.03
N LEU A 36 1.59 -21.01 -20.80
CA LEU A 36 2.85 -21.02 -21.56
C LEU A 36 2.63 -21.42 -23.03
N MET A 37 1.69 -22.33 -23.30
CA MET A 37 1.34 -22.70 -24.67
C MET A 37 0.57 -21.61 -25.40
N GLU A 38 -0.32 -20.88 -24.71
CA GLU A 38 -1.07 -19.76 -25.28
C GLU A 38 -0.18 -18.54 -25.55
N LYS A 39 0.72 -18.24 -24.60
CA LYS A 39 1.60 -17.08 -24.64
C LYS A 39 3.05 -17.52 -24.41
N PRO A 40 3.72 -17.97 -25.47
CA PRO A 40 5.10 -18.40 -25.37
C PRO A 40 6.00 -17.25 -24.93
N LEU A 41 6.84 -17.50 -23.93
CA LEU A 41 7.79 -16.52 -23.39
C LEU A 41 9.04 -16.47 -24.28
N ASP A 42 9.59 -15.27 -24.51
CA ASP A 42 10.91 -15.06 -25.12
C ASP A 42 11.14 -15.80 -26.46
N GLY A 43 10.07 -15.99 -27.25
CA GLY A 43 10.14 -16.71 -28.53
C GLY A 43 10.32 -18.23 -28.40
N ILE A 44 10.26 -18.77 -27.19
CA ILE A 44 10.34 -20.21 -26.90
C ILE A 44 9.02 -20.86 -27.26
N ARG A 45 9.01 -21.79 -28.22
CA ARG A 45 7.82 -22.59 -28.52
C ARG A 45 7.66 -23.72 -27.50
N TYR A 46 6.55 -23.72 -26.77
CA TYR A 46 6.23 -24.77 -25.82
C TYR A 46 5.38 -25.86 -26.47
N ASP A 47 5.79 -27.12 -26.31
CA ASP A 47 4.86 -28.25 -26.34
C ASP A 47 4.38 -28.55 -24.92
N MET A 48 3.35 -29.39 -24.79
CA MET A 48 2.73 -29.70 -23.49
C MET A 48 3.71 -30.36 -22.52
N SER A 49 4.61 -31.23 -23.00
CA SER A 49 5.63 -31.87 -22.16
C SER A 49 6.60 -30.85 -21.58
N PHE A 50 7.11 -29.95 -22.42
CA PHE A 50 8.06 -28.93 -22.01
C PHE A 50 7.41 -27.85 -21.13
N ALA A 51 6.16 -27.48 -21.41
CA ALA A 51 5.38 -26.58 -20.57
C ALA A 51 5.15 -27.15 -19.16
N ARG A 52 4.81 -28.44 -19.05
CA ARG A 52 4.68 -29.15 -17.76
C ARG A 52 6.00 -29.22 -17.01
N ALA A 53 7.10 -29.55 -17.69
CA ALA A 53 8.43 -29.58 -17.07
C ALA A 53 8.85 -28.18 -16.55
N THR A 54 8.58 -27.14 -17.34
CA THR A 54 8.82 -25.74 -16.97
C THR A 54 8.01 -25.35 -15.74
N ALA A 55 6.70 -25.65 -15.74
CA ALA A 55 5.82 -25.38 -14.61
C ALA A 55 6.25 -26.11 -13.32
N ALA A 56 6.71 -27.37 -13.44
CA ALA A 56 7.26 -28.11 -12.32
C ALA A 56 8.52 -27.43 -11.74
N GLY A 57 9.42 -26.96 -12.61
CA GLY A 57 10.59 -26.17 -12.21
C GLY A 57 10.22 -24.88 -11.48
N VAL A 58 9.27 -24.10 -12.03
CA VAL A 58 8.75 -22.89 -11.37
C VAL A 58 8.19 -23.25 -9.99
N GLY A 59 7.35 -24.29 -9.90
CA GLY A 59 6.77 -24.75 -8.64
C GLY A 59 7.81 -25.13 -7.59
N ALA A 60 8.89 -25.82 -7.98
CA ALA A 60 9.99 -26.15 -7.08
C ALA A 60 10.70 -24.87 -6.56
N THR A 61 10.98 -23.90 -7.44
CA THR A 61 11.53 -22.60 -7.04
C THR A 61 10.59 -21.84 -6.11
N ARG A 62 9.26 -21.86 -6.34
CA ARG A 62 8.28 -21.24 -5.44
C ARG A 62 8.32 -21.83 -4.04
N ILE A 63 8.40 -23.16 -3.92
CA ILE A 63 8.49 -23.85 -2.62
C ILE A 63 9.77 -23.44 -1.90
N GLN A 64 10.91 -23.43 -2.59
CA GLN A 64 12.17 -22.98 -2.01
C GLN A 64 12.06 -21.54 -1.50
N ASN A 65 11.49 -20.64 -2.30
CA ASN A 65 11.27 -19.24 -1.93
C ASN A 65 10.37 -19.12 -0.68
N LEU A 66 9.29 -19.90 -0.61
CA LEU A 66 8.40 -19.92 0.56
C LEU A 66 9.15 -20.37 1.82
N VAL A 67 9.96 -21.43 1.74
CA VAL A 67 10.76 -21.92 2.87
C VAL A 67 11.73 -20.85 3.36
N ILE A 68 12.45 -20.18 2.45
CA ILE A 68 13.37 -19.09 2.80
C ILE A 68 12.60 -17.94 3.47
N THR A 69 11.42 -17.58 2.95
CA THR A 69 10.59 -16.53 3.53
C THR A 69 10.12 -16.90 4.95
N LEU A 70 9.69 -18.14 5.16
CA LEU A 70 9.28 -18.62 6.49
C LEU A 70 10.44 -18.57 7.48
N ASP A 71 11.64 -18.96 7.08
CA ASP A 71 12.81 -18.87 7.95
C ASP A 71 13.13 -17.43 8.36
N LYS A 72 13.11 -16.49 7.40
CA LYS A 72 13.28 -15.06 7.66
C LYS A 72 12.23 -14.50 8.62
N ILE A 73 10.96 -14.90 8.47
CA ILE A 73 9.87 -14.45 9.35
C ILE A 73 10.03 -15.05 10.74
N LYS A 74 10.30 -16.36 10.84
CA LYS A 74 10.57 -17.05 12.12
C LYS A 74 11.75 -16.42 12.86
N TYR A 75 12.81 -16.04 12.15
CA TYR A 75 13.94 -15.34 12.74
C TYR A 75 13.53 -14.02 13.41
N VAL A 76 12.66 -13.23 12.77
CA VAL A 76 12.10 -12.01 13.37
C VAL A 76 11.23 -12.35 14.58
N LEU A 77 10.33 -13.33 14.47
CA LEU A 77 9.39 -13.70 15.54
C LEU A 77 10.08 -14.28 16.78
N ARG A 78 11.26 -14.89 16.63
CA ARG A 78 12.06 -15.43 17.75
C ARG A 78 12.81 -14.36 18.53
N GLN A 79 12.83 -13.11 18.07
CA GLN A 79 13.50 -12.04 18.80
C GLN A 79 12.81 -11.77 20.15
N PRO A 80 13.56 -11.40 21.20
CA PRO A 80 12.99 -11.08 22.50
C PRO A 80 11.90 -10.00 22.42
N ALA A 81 10.79 -10.22 23.14
CA ALA A 81 9.64 -9.31 23.19
C ALA A 81 8.99 -8.99 21.81
N GLN A 82 9.25 -9.78 20.78
CA GLN A 82 8.65 -9.55 19.47
C GLN A 82 7.16 -9.86 19.46
N CYS A 83 6.40 -9.03 18.73
CA CYS A 83 4.98 -9.25 18.49
C CYS A 83 4.72 -10.61 17.79
N GLN A 84 3.78 -11.39 18.33
CA GLN A 84 3.38 -12.70 17.78
C GLN A 84 2.06 -12.65 17.00
N ALA A 85 1.36 -11.51 17.02
CA ALA A 85 0.10 -11.31 16.31
C ALA A 85 0.32 -11.20 14.79
N PRO A 86 -0.72 -11.45 13.96
CA PRO A 86 -0.64 -11.17 12.53
C PRO A 86 -0.18 -9.73 12.28
N PHE A 87 0.61 -9.52 11.23
CA PHE A 87 1.21 -8.20 10.98
C PHE A 87 0.16 -7.07 10.84
N LEU A 88 -0.99 -7.37 10.25
CA LEU A 88 -2.09 -6.42 10.12
C LEU A 88 -3.19 -6.79 11.10
N ARG A 89 -3.59 -5.83 11.94
CA ARG A 89 -4.80 -5.93 12.75
C ARG A 89 -5.93 -5.12 12.12
N PRO A 90 -7.18 -5.61 12.13
CA PRO A 90 -8.33 -4.77 11.84
C PRO A 90 -8.40 -3.58 12.81
N LEU A 91 -8.89 -2.45 12.32
CA LEU A 91 -9.27 -1.33 13.18
C LEU A 91 -10.61 -1.63 13.85
N THR A 92 -10.74 -1.17 15.10
CA THR A 92 -12.03 -1.10 15.80
C THR A 92 -12.88 0.04 15.24
N ASP A 93 -14.20 -0.02 15.48
CA ASP A 93 -15.13 1.01 15.00
C ASP A 93 -14.73 2.44 15.42
N PRO A 94 -14.33 2.71 16.69
CA PRO A 94 -13.84 4.03 17.10
C PRO A 94 -12.54 4.45 16.40
N GLU A 95 -11.63 3.50 16.12
CA GLU A 95 -10.41 3.78 15.36
C GLU A 95 -10.72 4.16 13.91
N VAL A 96 -11.71 3.50 13.30
CA VAL A 96 -12.18 3.85 11.94
C VAL A 96 -12.79 5.25 11.94
N VAL A 97 -13.65 5.57 12.92
CA VAL A 97 -14.20 6.94 13.07
C VAL A 97 -13.09 7.97 13.23
N ALA A 98 -12.09 7.71 14.09
CA ALA A 98 -10.95 8.61 14.26
C ALA A 98 -10.12 8.77 12.98
N HIS A 99 -9.93 7.68 12.21
CA HIS A 99 -9.21 7.69 10.94
C HIS A 99 -9.95 8.49 9.85
N LEU A 100 -11.25 8.28 9.70
CA LEU A 100 -12.03 8.92 8.64
C LEU A 100 -12.40 10.37 8.98
N TRP A 101 -12.58 10.69 10.26
CA TRP A 101 -13.18 11.95 10.68
C TRP A 101 -12.17 12.96 11.25
N ASN A 102 -12.12 13.12 12.58
CA ASN A 102 -11.46 14.22 13.28
C ASN A 102 -10.26 13.81 14.16
N GLY A 103 -9.81 12.56 14.08
CA GLY A 103 -8.62 12.09 14.79
C GLY A 103 -7.34 12.84 14.38
N PRO A 104 -6.18 12.52 15.00
CA PRO A 104 -4.91 13.22 14.76
C PRO A 104 -4.53 13.34 13.28
N HIS A 105 -4.84 12.31 12.49
CA HIS A 105 -4.63 12.27 11.04
C HIS A 105 -5.92 12.02 10.26
N GLY A 106 -7.05 12.50 10.78
CA GLY A 106 -8.38 12.27 10.24
C GLY A 106 -8.53 12.72 8.78
N VAL A 107 -9.10 11.87 7.93
CA VAL A 107 -9.25 12.12 6.48
C VAL A 107 -10.08 13.37 6.21
N LEU A 108 -11.27 13.48 6.81
CA LEU A 108 -12.12 14.66 6.63
C LEU A 108 -11.44 15.92 7.17
N LYS A 109 -10.84 15.86 8.37
CA LYS A 109 -10.11 16.99 8.95
C LYS A 109 -9.05 17.55 7.99
N ARG A 110 -8.25 16.65 7.39
CA ARG A 110 -7.20 17.02 6.42
C ARG A 110 -7.80 17.54 5.12
N MET A 111 -8.89 16.96 4.64
CA MET A 111 -9.59 17.44 3.44
C MET A 111 -10.19 18.84 3.62
N VAL A 112 -10.77 19.14 4.79
CA VAL A 112 -11.29 20.48 5.12
C VAL A 112 -10.18 21.51 5.16
N ALA A 113 -9.02 21.16 5.74
CA ALA A 113 -7.84 22.02 5.74
C ALA A 113 -7.35 22.28 4.30
N ALA A 114 -7.20 21.23 3.49
CA ALA A 114 -6.75 21.35 2.11
C ALA A 114 -7.70 22.19 1.25
N THR A 115 -9.01 21.97 1.38
CA THR A 115 -10.04 22.76 0.69
C THR A 115 -9.99 24.22 1.14
N SER A 116 -9.84 24.48 2.45
CA SER A 116 -9.72 25.85 2.98
C SER A 116 -8.53 26.59 2.38
N SER A 117 -7.36 25.95 2.33
CA SER A 117 -6.14 26.53 1.75
C SER A 117 -6.26 26.79 0.25
N ALA A 118 -6.89 25.87 -0.49
CA ALA A 118 -7.12 26.01 -1.92
C ALA A 118 -8.03 27.20 -2.27
N VAL A 119 -8.96 27.54 -1.38
CA VAL A 119 -9.90 28.67 -1.52
C VAL A 119 -9.27 29.98 -1.05
N GLY A 120 -8.58 29.99 0.10
CA GLY A 120 -7.91 31.17 0.64
C GLY A 120 -6.76 31.68 -0.23
N SER A 121 -6.03 30.79 -0.91
CA SER A 121 -4.94 31.16 -1.82
C SER A 121 -5.40 31.97 -3.04
N LYS A 122 -6.70 31.96 -3.38
CA LYS A 122 -7.27 32.81 -4.45
C LYS A 122 -7.44 34.27 -4.02
N SER A 123 -7.51 34.57 -2.72
CA SER A 123 -7.64 35.95 -2.22
C SER A 123 -6.32 36.71 -2.18
N ALA A 124 -5.17 36.01 -2.21
CA ALA A 124 -3.84 36.64 -2.08
C ALA A 124 -3.12 36.90 -3.42
N LYS A 125 -3.55 36.27 -4.52
CA LYS A 125 -2.91 36.39 -5.85
C LYS A 125 -3.67 37.29 -6.85
N SER A 126 -4.76 37.94 -6.45
CA SER A 126 -5.50 38.87 -7.32
C SER A 126 -5.09 40.36 -7.19
N SER A 127 -4.09 40.69 -6.37
CA SER A 127 -3.61 42.08 -6.20
C SER A 127 -2.37 42.43 -7.03
N SER A 128 -2.35 42.09 -8.32
CA SER A 128 -1.46 42.78 -9.26
C SER A 128 -1.93 42.75 -10.71
N ARG A 129 -2.32 43.96 -11.19
CA ARG A 129 -2.37 44.46 -12.57
C ARG A 129 -3.23 43.70 -13.60
N GLY A 130 -4.37 44.31 -13.95
CA GLY A 130 -5.06 44.13 -15.22
C GLY A 130 -6.34 44.97 -15.30
N LYS A 131 -6.26 46.14 -15.92
CA LYS A 131 -7.41 47.03 -16.22
C LYS A 131 -8.06 46.50 -17.50
N GLY A 132 -9.32 46.03 -17.46
CA GLY A 132 -10.04 45.62 -18.66
C GLY A 132 -11.35 44.85 -18.42
N SER A 133 -12.47 45.54 -18.61
CA SER A 133 -13.83 45.11 -19.00
C SER A 133 -14.44 43.81 -18.43
N GLY A 134 -15.49 43.99 -17.63
CA GLY A 134 -16.84 43.48 -17.91
C GLY A 134 -17.05 41.96 -17.92
N GLY A 135 -17.41 41.41 -16.77
CA GLY A 135 -17.94 40.06 -16.63
C GLY A 135 -18.09 39.68 -15.16
N GLU A 136 -19.17 40.12 -14.52
CA GLU A 136 -19.54 39.67 -13.17
C GLU A 136 -19.83 38.15 -13.18
N VAL A 137 -18.93 37.38 -12.57
CA VAL A 137 -19.24 36.02 -12.08
C VAL A 137 -19.05 36.01 -10.57
N ASN A 138 -19.96 36.72 -9.88
CA ASN A 138 -19.91 36.88 -8.42
C ASN A 138 -20.59 35.73 -7.64
N GLY A 139 -20.96 34.63 -8.32
CA GLY A 139 -21.72 33.51 -7.73
C GLY A 139 -20.91 32.37 -7.12
N GLY A 140 -19.62 32.21 -7.48
CA GLY A 140 -18.83 31.03 -7.10
C GLY A 140 -18.21 31.08 -5.70
N SER A 141 -17.83 32.27 -5.22
CA SER A 141 -17.14 32.43 -3.93
C SER A 141 -18.06 32.17 -2.73
N GLY A 142 -19.33 32.61 -2.81
CA GLY A 142 -20.33 32.42 -1.76
C GLY A 142 -20.70 30.96 -1.54
N THR A 143 -20.85 30.17 -2.61
CA THR A 143 -21.21 28.74 -2.53
C THR A 143 -20.09 27.92 -1.88
N ILE A 144 -18.84 28.16 -2.28
CA ILE A 144 -17.68 27.47 -1.69
C ILE A 144 -17.53 27.80 -0.20
N SER A 145 -17.73 29.07 0.19
CA SER A 145 -17.68 29.48 1.59
C SER A 145 -18.78 28.81 2.43
N LYS A 146 -19.99 28.64 1.88
CA LYS A 146 -21.08 27.92 2.53
C LYS A 146 -20.75 26.44 2.73
N VAL A 147 -20.22 25.76 1.70
CA VAL A 147 -19.78 24.36 1.81
C VAL A 147 -18.69 24.24 2.87
N LEU A 148 -17.65 25.08 2.84
CA LEU A 148 -16.60 25.06 3.87
C LEU A 148 -17.15 25.27 5.30
N ALA A 149 -18.14 26.14 5.48
CA ALA A 149 -18.79 26.33 6.77
C ALA A 149 -19.58 25.07 7.21
N ALA A 150 -20.32 24.44 6.29
CA ALA A 150 -21.01 23.19 6.53
C ALA A 150 -20.03 22.06 6.91
N LEU A 151 -18.93 21.91 6.17
CA LEU A 151 -17.90 20.90 6.47
C LEU A 151 -17.25 21.10 7.83
N ARG A 152 -17.00 22.34 8.25
CA ARG A 152 -16.47 22.63 9.60
C ARG A 152 -17.48 22.28 10.69
N LYS A 153 -18.78 22.55 10.44
CA LYS A 153 -19.87 22.16 11.34
C LYS A 153 -19.99 20.64 11.45
N ASP A 154 -19.82 19.92 10.35
CA ASP A 154 -19.83 18.47 10.32
C ASP A 154 -18.63 17.89 11.08
N LEU A 155 -17.44 18.45 10.89
CA LEU A 155 -16.24 18.02 11.59
C LEU A 155 -16.36 18.16 13.12
N ALA A 156 -17.15 19.13 13.60
CA ALA A 156 -17.44 19.32 15.02
C ALA A 156 -18.37 18.24 15.60
N LYS A 157 -19.10 17.50 14.76
CA LYS A 157 -19.98 16.40 15.16
C LYS A 157 -19.29 15.07 14.87
N THR A 158 -18.76 14.43 15.91
CA THR A 158 -18.15 13.10 15.75
C THR A 158 -19.24 12.06 15.44
N PRO A 159 -19.12 11.28 14.35
CA PRO A 159 -20.01 10.18 14.05
C PRO A 159 -19.99 9.12 15.16
N SER A 160 -21.12 8.45 15.39
CA SER A 160 -21.21 7.40 16.42
C SER A 160 -20.69 6.05 15.95
N SER A 161 -20.56 5.85 14.63
CA SER A 161 -20.07 4.60 14.04
C SER A 161 -19.25 4.81 12.76
N ALA A 162 -18.49 3.79 12.36
CA ALA A 162 -17.79 3.80 11.07
C ALA A 162 -18.73 3.92 9.87
N ALA A 163 -19.94 3.37 9.96
CA ALA A 163 -20.95 3.50 8.91
C ALA A 163 -21.41 4.97 8.76
N GLU A 164 -21.68 5.65 9.87
CA GLU A 164 -22.03 7.08 9.85
C GLU A 164 -20.88 7.94 9.33
N ALA A 165 -19.64 7.65 9.73
CA ALA A 165 -18.46 8.35 9.22
C ALA A 165 -18.33 8.21 7.70
N ARG A 166 -18.52 7.00 7.16
CA ARG A 166 -18.49 6.73 5.72
C ARG A 166 -19.61 7.47 4.97
N ASN A 167 -20.84 7.41 5.48
CA ASN A 167 -21.97 8.15 4.91
C ASN A 167 -21.71 9.67 4.92
N GLY A 168 -21.07 10.18 5.98
CA GLY A 168 -20.63 11.56 6.07
C GLY A 168 -19.63 11.92 4.96
N LEU A 169 -18.58 11.11 4.76
CA LEU A 169 -17.60 11.33 3.69
C LEU A 169 -18.24 11.29 2.28
N GLU A 170 -19.21 10.40 2.06
CA GLU A 170 -19.93 10.30 0.78
C GLU A 170 -20.78 11.55 0.50
N ARG A 171 -21.47 12.08 1.52
CA ARG A 171 -22.18 13.35 1.41
C ARG A 171 -21.21 14.49 1.09
N VAL A 172 -20.09 14.59 1.81
CA VAL A 172 -19.07 15.62 1.56
C VAL A 172 -18.48 15.49 0.16
N SER A 173 -18.24 14.27 -0.31
CA SER A 173 -17.79 14.01 -1.68
C SER A 173 -18.76 14.60 -2.71
N THR A 174 -20.06 14.38 -2.51
CA THR A 174 -21.13 14.92 -3.38
C THR A 174 -21.16 16.45 -3.35
N GLU A 175 -21.09 17.05 -2.16
CA GLU A 175 -21.05 18.51 -1.99
C GLU A 175 -19.82 19.12 -2.69
N LEU A 176 -18.63 18.54 -2.51
CA LEU A 176 -17.41 19.00 -3.19
C LEU A 176 -17.53 18.88 -4.71
N ARG A 177 -18.09 17.78 -5.22
CA ARG A 177 -18.30 17.60 -6.66
C ARG A 177 -19.18 18.71 -7.25
N SER A 178 -20.21 19.13 -6.53
CA SER A 178 -21.12 20.21 -6.97
C SER A 178 -20.43 21.57 -7.13
N LEU A 179 -19.22 21.76 -6.58
CA LEU A 179 -18.42 22.98 -6.72
C LEU A 179 -17.64 23.06 -8.05
N GLY A 180 -17.70 22.01 -8.86
CA GLY A 180 -17.15 21.95 -10.22
C GLY A 180 -15.78 21.29 -10.33
N ALA A 181 -15.23 21.30 -11.56
CA ALA A 181 -14.07 20.51 -11.99
C ALA A 181 -12.82 20.61 -11.09
N ALA A 182 -12.61 21.74 -10.41
CA ALA A 182 -11.47 21.94 -9.51
C ALA A 182 -11.53 21.08 -8.24
N HIS A 183 -12.69 20.51 -7.91
CA HIS A 183 -12.95 19.74 -6.69
C HIS A 183 -13.20 18.24 -6.98
N VAL A 184 -13.20 17.82 -8.23
CA VAL A 184 -13.48 16.43 -8.65
C VAL A 184 -12.46 15.44 -8.06
N ALA A 185 -11.18 15.80 -7.99
CA ALA A 185 -10.16 14.98 -7.34
C ALA A 185 -10.48 14.77 -5.84
N ALA A 186 -10.80 15.85 -5.13
CA ALA A 186 -11.15 15.77 -3.71
C ALA A 186 -12.41 14.92 -3.49
N ALA A 187 -13.42 15.08 -4.35
CA ALA A 187 -14.64 14.28 -4.32
C ALA A 187 -14.34 12.79 -4.55
N ASP A 188 -13.63 12.43 -5.62
CA ASP A 188 -13.27 11.02 -5.91
C ASP A 188 -12.43 10.42 -4.76
N CYS A 189 -11.47 11.18 -4.22
CA CYS A 189 -10.65 10.74 -3.09
C CYS A 189 -11.52 10.40 -1.88
N LEU A 190 -12.41 11.30 -1.44
CA LEU A 190 -13.30 11.04 -0.31
C LEU A 190 -14.26 9.89 -0.58
N LEU A 191 -14.73 9.73 -1.81
CA LEU A 191 -15.62 8.63 -2.17
C LEU A 191 -14.91 7.27 -2.00
N LEU A 192 -13.64 7.16 -2.40
CA LEU A 192 -12.86 5.94 -2.18
C LEU A 192 -12.72 5.63 -0.68
N TYR A 193 -12.44 6.63 0.16
CA TYR A 193 -12.42 6.45 1.61
C TYR A 193 -13.79 6.06 2.17
N ALA A 194 -14.87 6.69 1.72
CA ALA A 194 -16.24 6.39 2.13
C ALA A 194 -16.65 4.95 1.76
N ARG A 195 -16.24 4.49 0.59
CA ARG A 195 -16.59 3.16 0.06
C ARG A 195 -15.69 2.04 0.59
N THR A 196 -14.65 2.37 1.36
CA THR A 196 -13.80 1.38 2.02
C THR A 196 -14.43 0.86 3.31
N ARG A 197 -14.60 -0.45 3.43
CA ARG A 197 -15.24 -1.14 4.56
C ARG A 197 -14.22 -1.68 5.55
N HIS A 198 -13.16 -2.31 5.06
CA HIS A 198 -12.15 -2.94 5.91
C HIS A 198 -10.91 -2.05 6.02
N TRP A 199 -10.63 -1.63 7.25
CA TRP A 199 -9.44 -0.88 7.60
C TRP A 199 -8.54 -1.70 8.51
N CYS A 200 -7.24 -1.62 8.28
CA CYS A 200 -6.24 -2.28 9.10
C CYS A 200 -5.04 -1.36 9.39
N ALA A 201 -4.33 -1.67 10.47
CA ALA A 201 -3.07 -1.02 10.83
C ALA A 201 -2.01 -2.08 11.14
N PRO A 202 -0.72 -1.76 10.99
CA PRO A 202 0.35 -2.63 11.45
C PRO A 202 0.25 -2.88 12.94
N GLU A 203 0.49 -4.12 13.33
CA GLU A 203 0.86 -4.44 14.69
C GLU A 203 2.24 -3.87 15.03
N LYS A 204 2.51 -3.75 16.32
CA LYS A 204 3.73 -3.13 16.85
C LYS A 204 4.91 -4.10 16.82
N TYR A 205 5.40 -4.40 15.62
CA TYR A 205 6.64 -5.13 15.43
C TYR A 205 7.85 -4.24 15.78
N MET A 206 8.75 -4.75 16.60
CA MET A 206 9.91 -4.01 17.07
C MET A 206 11.07 -4.11 16.07
N PRO A 207 11.72 -2.98 15.73
CA PRO A 207 12.94 -3.03 14.95
C PRO A 207 14.07 -3.64 15.78
N PHE A 208 14.96 -4.37 15.13
CA PHE A 208 16.16 -4.90 15.77
C PHE A 208 17.30 -5.01 14.76
N VAL A 209 18.49 -5.27 15.26
CA VAL A 209 19.69 -5.51 14.46
C VAL A 209 20.14 -6.92 14.75
N SER A 210 20.42 -7.73 13.73
CA SER A 210 20.93 -9.08 13.94
C SER A 210 22.29 -9.06 14.62
N GLU A 211 22.65 -10.20 15.18
CA GLU A 211 24.05 -10.51 15.43
C GLU A 211 24.88 -10.38 14.13
N PRO A 212 26.18 -10.03 14.25
CA PRO A 212 27.08 -10.00 13.11
C PRO A 212 27.16 -11.38 12.46
N VAL A 213 27.05 -11.43 11.13
CA VAL A 213 27.38 -12.63 10.35
C VAL A 213 28.88 -12.89 10.48
N VAL A 214 29.22 -14.04 11.05
CA VAL A 214 30.61 -14.54 11.08
C VAL A 214 30.90 -15.18 9.73
N LEU A 215 31.77 -14.57 8.94
CA LEU A 215 32.30 -15.19 7.73
C LEU A 215 33.53 -16.00 8.12
N GLU A 216 33.35 -17.30 8.29
CA GLU A 216 34.48 -18.21 8.37
C GLU A 216 35.06 -18.39 6.97
N PRO A 217 36.35 -18.10 6.76
CA PRO A 217 37.00 -18.45 5.51
C PRO A 217 36.87 -19.95 5.30
N LEU A 218 36.45 -20.38 4.11
CA LEU A 218 36.61 -21.77 3.69
C LEU A 218 38.06 -22.16 3.98
N ALA A 219 38.26 -23.24 4.76
CA ALA A 219 39.58 -23.67 5.18
C ALA A 219 40.46 -23.88 3.95
N ALA A 220 41.26 -22.86 3.64
CA ALA A 220 42.19 -22.89 2.55
C ALA A 220 43.32 -23.82 2.97
N LYS A 221 43.48 -24.93 2.25
CA LYS A 221 44.63 -25.82 2.42
C LYS A 221 45.95 -25.11 2.09
N ASP A 222 45.89 -24.01 1.32
CA ASP A 222 47.04 -23.26 0.83
C ASP A 222 47.08 -21.82 1.39
N ALA A 223 48.25 -21.41 1.89
CA ALA A 223 48.50 -20.11 2.50
C ALA A 223 48.16 -18.91 1.57
N ALA A 224 48.25 -19.09 0.25
CA ALA A 224 47.90 -18.07 -0.74
C ALA A 224 46.39 -17.77 -0.77
N ALA A 225 45.55 -18.79 -0.58
CA ALA A 225 44.10 -18.62 -0.55
C ALA A 225 43.64 -17.97 0.77
N THR A 226 44.32 -18.25 1.89
CA THR A 226 44.12 -17.53 3.16
C THR A 226 44.42 -16.05 3.04
N ALA A 227 45.56 -15.70 2.41
CA ALA A 227 45.93 -14.30 2.18
C ALA A 227 44.93 -13.56 1.27
N ALA A 228 44.41 -14.22 0.22
CA ALA A 228 43.40 -13.65 -0.68
C ALA A 228 42.04 -13.41 0.01
N ALA A 229 41.62 -14.33 0.90
CA ALA A 229 40.40 -14.16 1.69
C ALA A 229 40.52 -12.99 2.67
N THR A 230 41.65 -12.87 3.39
CA THR A 230 41.91 -11.74 4.30
C THR A 230 41.96 -10.40 3.56
N ALA A 231 42.56 -10.36 2.36
CA ALA A 231 42.58 -9.17 1.53
C ALA A 231 41.17 -8.76 1.06
N SER A 232 40.32 -9.72 0.74
CA SER A 232 38.92 -9.49 0.33
C SER A 232 38.08 -8.90 1.46
N VAL A 233 38.24 -9.39 2.69
CA VAL A 233 37.59 -8.82 3.89
C VAL A 233 38.05 -7.39 4.14
N LYS A 234 39.35 -7.10 4.02
CA LYS A 234 39.89 -5.73 4.15
C LYS A 234 39.36 -4.79 3.05
N LYS A 235 39.22 -5.27 1.81
CA LYS A 235 38.65 -4.49 0.70
C LYS A 235 37.17 -4.19 0.93
N LEU A 236 36.42 -5.16 1.46
CA LEU A 236 35.02 -4.95 1.86
C LEU A 236 34.93 -3.89 2.97
N ALA A 237 35.78 -3.98 4.01
CA ALA A 237 35.87 -3.00 5.09
C ALA A 237 36.13 -1.57 4.61
N ALA A 238 37.06 -1.40 3.67
CA ALA A 238 37.44 -0.11 3.10
C ALA A 238 36.31 0.50 2.25
N THR A 239 35.56 -0.33 1.50
CA THR A 239 34.44 0.10 0.65
C THR A 239 33.27 0.64 1.48
N PHE A 240 33.10 0.16 2.72
CA PHE A 240 31.99 0.53 3.61
C PHE A 240 32.34 1.55 4.71
N LYS A 241 33.35 2.40 4.48
CA LYS A 241 33.77 3.45 5.43
C LYS A 241 34.06 2.93 6.85
N GLY A 242 34.70 1.76 6.95
CA GLY A 242 35.49 1.40 8.13
C GLY A 242 34.76 0.78 9.32
N ASN A 243 33.46 0.47 9.26
CA ASN A 243 32.80 -0.30 10.32
C ASN A 243 32.31 -1.66 9.80
N VAL A 244 33.21 -2.63 9.75
CA VAL A 244 32.95 -4.02 9.32
C VAL A 244 31.82 -4.64 10.12
N GLU A 245 31.74 -4.37 11.43
CA GLU A 245 30.67 -4.90 12.28
C GLU A 245 29.28 -4.46 11.82
N ASN A 246 29.14 -3.22 11.34
CA ASN A 246 27.87 -2.74 10.81
C ASN A 246 27.50 -3.36 9.45
N VAL A 247 28.49 -3.77 8.64
CA VAL A 247 28.25 -4.45 7.36
C VAL A 247 27.80 -5.89 7.58
N MET A 248 28.33 -6.53 8.63
CA MET A 248 27.97 -7.90 8.99
C MET A 248 26.62 -7.99 9.72
N LYS A 249 26.06 -6.86 10.16
CA LYS A 249 24.77 -6.79 10.85
C LYS A 249 23.67 -6.39 9.88
N LYS A 250 22.50 -7.02 10.00
CA LYS A 250 21.31 -6.64 9.24
C LYS A 250 20.32 -5.94 10.15
N ARG A 251 19.87 -4.76 9.73
CA ARG A 251 18.77 -4.05 10.39
C ARG A 251 17.43 -4.54 9.87
N TYR A 252 16.56 -4.96 10.78
CA TYR A 252 15.18 -5.37 10.50
C TYR A 252 14.25 -4.24 10.90
N GLN A 253 13.54 -3.70 9.91
CA GLN A 253 12.54 -2.65 10.12
C GLN A 253 11.21 -3.25 10.58
N PRO A 254 10.32 -2.47 11.23
CA PRO A 254 9.02 -2.98 11.68
C PRO A 254 8.23 -3.64 10.56
N HIS A 255 8.27 -3.10 9.34
CA HIS A 255 7.51 -3.59 8.18
C HIS A 255 8.19 -4.74 7.42
N PHE A 256 9.34 -5.24 7.91
CA PHE A 256 10.12 -6.25 7.20
C PHE A 256 9.32 -7.53 6.98
N THR A 257 8.67 -8.05 8.03
CA THR A 257 7.85 -9.28 7.97
C THR A 257 6.76 -9.16 6.91
N TRP A 258 6.07 -8.03 6.86
CA TRP A 258 5.04 -7.78 5.86
C TRP A 258 5.59 -7.72 4.44
N GLY A 259 6.72 -7.05 4.26
CA GLY A 259 7.40 -7.00 2.96
C GLY A 259 7.82 -8.39 2.48
N GLN A 260 8.31 -9.23 3.39
CA GLN A 260 8.65 -10.64 3.10
C GLN A 260 7.42 -11.46 2.70
N MET A 261 6.29 -11.27 3.38
CA MET A 261 5.04 -11.96 3.04
C MET A 261 4.50 -11.55 1.67
N VAL A 262 4.51 -10.26 1.34
CA VAL A 262 4.02 -9.76 0.04
C VAL A 262 4.94 -10.16 -1.10
N SER A 263 6.26 -10.12 -0.87
CA SER A 263 7.27 -10.46 -1.88
C SER A 263 7.85 -11.86 -1.69
N TRP A 264 7.08 -12.81 -1.15
CA TRP A 264 7.56 -14.15 -0.80
C TRP A 264 8.20 -14.89 -1.97
N PHE A 265 7.79 -14.58 -3.19
CA PHE A 265 8.29 -15.17 -4.42
C PHE A 265 9.54 -14.47 -5.00
N LYS A 266 10.02 -13.38 -4.39
CA LYS A 266 11.18 -12.57 -4.81
C LYS A 266 12.26 -12.57 -3.73
N GLN A 267 13.24 -13.45 -3.84
CA GLN A 267 14.30 -13.59 -2.82
C GLN A 267 15.48 -12.61 -2.96
N THR A 268 15.53 -11.85 -4.06
CA THR A 268 16.63 -10.91 -4.38
C THR A 268 16.42 -9.50 -3.80
N ILE A 269 15.30 -9.25 -3.13
CA ILE A 269 15.00 -7.92 -2.59
C ILE A 269 15.83 -7.68 -1.32
N TYR A 270 16.74 -6.70 -1.39
CA TYR A 270 17.58 -6.30 -0.26
C TYR A 270 16.76 -5.70 0.90
N ASP A 271 15.89 -4.71 0.58
CA ASP A 271 14.95 -4.10 1.55
C ASP A 271 13.49 -4.33 1.13
N PRO A 272 12.84 -5.39 1.66
CA PRO A 272 11.44 -5.68 1.40
C PRO A 272 10.48 -4.57 1.84
N SER A 273 10.87 -3.75 2.82
CA SER A 273 10.02 -2.68 3.34
C SER A 273 9.86 -1.54 2.33
N ALA A 274 10.94 -1.25 1.59
CA ALA A 274 10.94 -0.26 0.52
C ALA A 274 10.05 -0.70 -0.65
N SER A 275 10.23 -1.94 -1.15
CA SER A 275 9.41 -2.50 -2.23
C SER A 275 7.92 -2.52 -1.85
N LEU A 276 7.61 -2.95 -0.63
CA LEU A 276 6.26 -2.93 -0.09
C LEU A 276 5.66 -1.52 -0.06
N SER A 277 6.45 -0.48 0.19
CA SER A 277 5.97 0.91 0.16
C SER A 277 5.49 1.35 -1.23
N ALA A 278 6.13 0.87 -2.28
CA ALA A 278 5.71 1.11 -3.66
C ALA A 278 4.45 0.31 -3.98
N ASP A 279 4.48 -1.00 -3.77
CA ASP A 279 3.42 -1.94 -4.19
C ASP A 279 2.05 -1.59 -3.59
N ARG A 280 2.01 -0.94 -2.41
CA ARG A 280 0.76 -0.59 -1.71
C ARG A 280 0.05 0.66 -2.25
N ARG A 281 0.69 1.48 -3.09
CA ARG A 281 0.14 2.79 -3.46
C ARG A 281 -1.09 2.63 -4.35
N GLY A 282 -2.22 3.14 -3.87
CA GLY A 282 -3.49 3.14 -4.56
C GLY A 282 -4.26 1.83 -4.49
N CYS A 283 -3.59 0.67 -4.45
CA CYS A 283 -4.27 -0.61 -4.25
C CYS A 283 -4.68 -0.83 -2.78
N MET A 284 -3.93 -0.29 -1.81
CA MET A 284 -4.18 -0.49 -0.37
C MET A 284 -3.97 0.77 0.47
N SER A 285 -3.05 1.63 0.06
CA SER A 285 -2.91 2.97 0.61
C SER A 285 -3.65 3.91 -0.32
N LEU A 286 -4.81 4.41 0.10
CA LEU A 286 -5.54 5.41 -0.68
C LEU A 286 -4.74 6.73 -0.81
N PRO A 287 -5.07 7.56 -1.83
CA PRO A 287 -4.40 8.84 -2.03
C PRO A 287 -4.52 9.77 -0.81
N ASP A 288 -3.47 10.54 -0.56
CA ASP A 288 -3.45 11.57 0.46
C ASP A 288 -4.51 12.66 0.16
N PRO A 289 -5.48 12.93 1.05
CA PRO A 289 -6.50 13.96 0.84
C PRO A 289 -5.94 15.34 0.45
N GLU A 290 -4.77 15.71 0.96
CA GLU A 290 -4.14 16.99 0.66
C GLU A 290 -3.62 17.08 -0.78
N SER A 291 -3.31 15.94 -1.41
CA SER A 291 -2.80 15.90 -2.78
C SER A 291 -3.86 16.19 -3.84
N ALA A 292 -5.15 16.12 -3.47
CA ALA A 292 -6.26 16.47 -4.35
C ALA A 292 -6.24 17.92 -4.86
N TYR A 293 -5.50 18.81 -4.18
CA TYR A 293 -5.35 20.21 -4.54
C TYR A 293 -3.90 20.61 -4.89
N ALA A 294 -3.02 19.63 -5.18
CA ALA A 294 -1.66 19.90 -5.66
C ALA A 294 -1.64 20.75 -6.94
N ASP A 295 -0.48 21.29 -7.30
CA ASP A 295 -0.28 22.30 -8.38
C ASP A 295 -0.50 21.76 -9.81
N HIS A 296 -1.65 21.16 -10.10
CA HIS A 296 -2.15 20.77 -11.44
C HIS A 296 -3.69 20.83 -11.47
N LYS A 297 -4.27 21.95 -11.00
CA LYS A 297 -5.72 22.10 -10.81
C LYS A 297 -6.47 21.94 -12.14
N GLY A 298 -7.33 20.92 -12.23
CA GLY A 298 -8.25 20.69 -13.35
C GLY A 298 -7.78 19.70 -14.41
N GLU A 299 -6.50 19.30 -14.43
CA GLU A 299 -6.01 18.25 -15.35
C GLU A 299 -6.54 16.87 -14.98
N TYR A 300 -6.72 16.62 -13.68
CA TYR A 300 -7.32 15.37 -13.21
C TYR A 300 -8.69 15.12 -13.84
N ALA A 301 -9.62 16.08 -13.72
CA ALA A 301 -10.98 15.95 -14.25
C ALA A 301 -11.01 15.74 -15.77
N LYS A 302 -10.15 16.46 -16.51
CA LYS A 302 -10.15 16.44 -17.98
C LYS A 302 -9.50 15.19 -18.58
N LYS A 303 -8.38 14.73 -18.01
CA LYS A 303 -7.54 13.71 -18.64
C LYS A 303 -7.24 12.53 -17.72
N GLU A 304 -6.68 12.79 -16.54
CA GLU A 304 -6.12 11.72 -15.71
C GLU A 304 -7.20 10.80 -15.14
N ARG A 305 -8.35 11.35 -14.77
CA ARG A 305 -9.48 10.60 -14.18
C ARG A 305 -9.94 9.45 -15.06
N ARG A 306 -10.14 9.69 -16.36
CA ARG A 306 -10.58 8.65 -17.30
C ARG A 306 -9.54 7.53 -17.42
N VAL A 307 -8.26 7.89 -17.47
CA VAL A 307 -7.15 6.93 -17.55
C VAL A 307 -7.04 6.13 -16.25
N LEU A 308 -7.18 6.79 -15.09
CA LEU A 308 -7.22 6.14 -13.78
C LEU A 308 -8.37 5.14 -13.70
N LEU A 309 -9.60 5.54 -14.01
CA LEU A 309 -10.76 4.65 -13.91
C LEU A 309 -10.64 3.44 -14.86
N ALA A 310 -10.09 3.63 -16.07
CA ALA A 310 -9.82 2.54 -17.00
C ALA A 310 -8.74 1.58 -16.47
N GLN A 311 -7.67 2.12 -15.86
CA GLN A 311 -6.62 1.31 -15.22
C GLN A 311 -7.19 0.51 -14.05
N LEU A 312 -7.97 1.15 -13.17
CA LEU A 312 -8.60 0.51 -12.01
C LEU A 312 -9.55 -0.62 -12.42
N ALA A 313 -10.31 -0.44 -13.50
CA ALA A 313 -11.19 -1.48 -14.03
C ALA A 313 -10.42 -2.68 -14.59
N ARG A 314 -9.23 -2.45 -15.16
CA ARG A 314 -8.42 -3.50 -15.78
C ARG A 314 -7.52 -4.23 -14.79
N ALA A 315 -6.91 -3.50 -13.86
CA ALA A 315 -5.85 -4.01 -12.98
C ALA A 315 -5.85 -3.26 -11.63
N PRO A 316 -6.88 -3.52 -10.77
CA PRO A 316 -7.04 -2.82 -9.49
C PRO A 316 -5.96 -3.18 -8.45
N ASP A 317 -5.24 -4.27 -8.66
CA ASP A 317 -4.11 -4.73 -7.85
C ASP A 317 -2.82 -3.95 -8.11
N LYS A 318 -2.74 -3.20 -9.22
CA LYS A 318 -1.51 -2.51 -9.62
C LYS A 318 -1.34 -1.19 -8.89
N MET A 319 -0.08 -0.89 -8.58
CA MET A 319 0.35 0.40 -8.08
C MET A 319 -0.16 1.52 -9.00
N TRP A 320 -0.69 2.59 -8.41
CA TRP A 320 -1.10 3.76 -9.18
C TRP A 320 0.11 4.51 -9.77
N PRO A 321 -0.03 5.10 -10.96
CA PRO A 321 1.02 5.91 -11.57
C PRO A 321 1.50 7.06 -10.67
N THR A 322 2.82 7.21 -10.56
CA THR A 322 3.46 8.23 -9.71
C THR A 322 3.52 9.62 -10.36
N ALA A 323 3.17 9.72 -11.64
CA ALA A 323 3.21 10.97 -12.40
C ALA A 323 1.94 11.83 -12.24
N TRP A 324 0.92 11.33 -11.54
CA TRP A 324 -0.35 12.02 -11.34
C TRP A 324 -0.34 12.88 -10.08
N ILE A 325 -1.42 13.65 -9.88
CA ILE A 325 -1.59 14.52 -8.71
C ILE A 325 -1.52 13.81 -7.36
N TRP A 326 -1.67 12.48 -7.34
CA TRP A 326 -1.81 11.69 -6.12
C TRP A 326 -0.47 11.47 -5.42
N SER A 327 -0.40 11.94 -4.17
CA SER A 327 0.61 11.49 -3.22
C SER A 327 0.02 10.39 -2.35
N PHE A 328 0.86 9.51 -1.81
CA PHE A 328 0.42 8.39 -0.95
C PHE A 328 1.01 8.52 0.46
N ARG A 329 1.13 9.75 0.95
CA ARG A 329 1.55 9.99 2.34
C ARG A 329 0.48 9.44 3.27
N ASN A 330 0.91 8.54 4.15
CA ASN A 330 0.05 7.90 5.12
C ASN A 330 0.60 8.13 6.55
N PRO A 331 0.32 9.30 7.15
CA PRO A 331 0.76 9.60 8.50
C PRO A 331 0.06 8.72 9.54
N GLY A 332 -1.20 8.33 9.31
CA GLY A 332 -1.95 7.46 10.21
C GLY A 332 -1.52 6.00 10.21
N LYS A 333 -0.72 5.56 9.23
CA LYS A 333 -0.35 4.15 9.01
C LYS A 333 -1.57 3.22 8.96
N VAL A 334 -2.69 3.73 8.43
CA VAL A 334 -3.93 2.98 8.24
C VAL A 334 -4.06 2.59 6.77
N TYR A 335 -4.49 1.37 6.50
CA TYR A 335 -4.56 0.78 5.19
C TYR A 335 -5.94 0.20 4.94
N GLY A 336 -6.42 0.32 3.71
CA GLY A 336 -7.75 -0.08 3.30
C GLY A 336 -8.06 0.56 1.96
N SER A 337 -8.85 -0.13 1.16
CA SER A 337 -9.33 0.37 -0.11
C SER A 337 -10.54 -0.44 -0.58
N PRO A 338 -11.36 0.09 -1.50
CA PRO A 338 -12.42 -0.69 -2.12
C PRO A 338 -11.87 -1.89 -2.90
N PHE A 339 -10.62 -1.83 -3.36
CA PHE A 339 -9.95 -2.92 -4.09
C PHE A 339 -9.65 -4.12 -3.19
N ILE A 340 -9.23 -3.86 -1.94
CA ILE A 340 -9.03 -4.90 -0.95
C ILE A 340 -10.37 -5.44 -0.45
N ASP A 341 -11.37 -4.57 -0.27
CA ASP A 341 -12.70 -5.03 0.09
C ASP A 341 -13.25 -6.04 -0.91
N ASP A 342 -13.03 -5.79 -2.20
CA ASP A 342 -13.42 -6.69 -3.29
C ASP A 342 -12.69 -8.04 -3.22
N ALA A 343 -11.38 -8.01 -2.93
CA ALA A 343 -10.58 -9.22 -2.75
C ALA A 343 -11.04 -10.02 -1.50
N ILE A 344 -11.38 -9.34 -0.40
CA ILE A 344 -11.94 -9.95 0.80
C ILE A 344 -13.31 -10.57 0.50
N ALA A 345 -14.19 -9.83 -0.18
CA ALA A 345 -15.51 -10.32 -0.58
C ALA A 345 -15.38 -11.58 -1.45
N THR A 346 -14.53 -11.53 -2.47
CA THR A 346 -14.23 -12.69 -3.34
C THR A 346 -13.75 -13.89 -2.53
N SER A 347 -12.82 -13.68 -1.58
CA SER A 347 -12.32 -14.76 -0.71
C SER A 347 -13.39 -15.38 0.21
N ARG A 348 -14.50 -14.67 0.42
CA ARG A 348 -15.65 -15.11 1.22
C ARG A 348 -16.83 -15.58 0.37
N ASN A 349 -16.67 -15.66 -0.95
CA ASN A 349 -17.76 -15.92 -1.91
C ASN A 349 -18.91 -14.89 -1.80
N GLU A 350 -18.58 -13.65 -1.44
CA GLU A 350 -19.51 -12.51 -1.42
C GLU A 350 -19.43 -11.74 -2.75
N ALA A 351 -20.50 -11.04 -3.10
CA ALA A 351 -20.55 -10.27 -4.34
C ALA A 351 -19.55 -9.09 -4.33
N PRO A 352 -18.66 -8.97 -5.35
CA PRO A 352 -17.78 -7.82 -5.47
C PRO A 352 -18.56 -6.54 -5.73
N THR A 353 -18.06 -5.41 -5.22
CA THR A 353 -18.70 -4.08 -5.32
C THR A 353 -17.89 -3.08 -6.12
N LEU A 354 -16.63 -3.38 -6.42
CA LEU A 354 -15.72 -2.46 -7.10
C LEU A 354 -16.22 -2.06 -8.49
N ALA A 355 -16.72 -3.01 -9.29
CA ALA A 355 -17.22 -2.73 -10.63
C ALA A 355 -18.39 -1.71 -10.62
N ALA A 356 -19.30 -1.85 -9.65
CA ALA A 356 -20.41 -0.92 -9.46
C ALA A 356 -19.91 0.48 -9.06
N LEU A 357 -18.95 0.55 -8.14
CA LEU A 357 -18.32 1.81 -7.73
C LEU A 357 -17.62 2.51 -8.91
N LEU A 358 -16.85 1.78 -9.73
CA LEU A 358 -16.17 2.38 -10.87
C LEU A 358 -17.17 2.90 -11.92
N LYS A 359 -18.27 2.19 -12.14
CA LYS A 359 -19.36 2.63 -13.03
C LYS A 359 -20.06 3.88 -12.49
N GLU A 360 -20.32 3.93 -11.18
CA GLU A 360 -20.84 5.12 -10.49
C GLU A 360 -19.88 6.30 -10.65
N MET A 361 -18.58 6.11 -10.42
CA MET A 361 -17.60 7.17 -10.63
C MET A 361 -17.58 7.63 -12.10
N GLN A 362 -17.69 6.72 -13.07
CA GLN A 362 -17.74 7.08 -14.48
C GLN A 362 -18.99 7.89 -14.85
N SER A 363 -20.15 7.60 -14.26
CA SER A 363 -21.41 8.31 -14.53
C SER A 363 -21.50 9.68 -13.85
N MET A 364 -20.78 9.89 -12.74
CA MET A 364 -20.64 11.20 -12.12
C MET A 364 -19.80 12.12 -13.02
N SER A 365 -20.46 12.98 -13.80
CA SER A 365 -19.85 13.94 -14.72
C SER A 365 -18.87 14.92 -14.03
N SER A 366 -17.96 15.49 -14.83
CA SER A 366 -16.85 16.38 -14.41
C SER A 366 -17.29 17.83 -14.17
#